data_AF-A0A6J6JTQ2-F1
#
_entry.id   AF-A0A6J6JTQ2-F1
#
_cell.length_a   1.000
_cell.length_b   1.000
_cell.length_c   1.000
_cell.angle_alpha   90.00
_cell.angle_beta   90.00
_cell.angle_gamma   90.00
#
_symmetry.space_group_name_H-M   'P 1'
#
loop_
_entity.id
_entity.type
_entity.pdbx_description
1 polymer ?
#
loop_
_entity_poly.entity_id
_entity_poly.type
_entity_poly.pdbx_seq_one_letter_code
_entity_poly.pdbx_strand_id
1 'polypeptide(L)'
;MTLEEFHALSLDVFTPREIPGIGLTHLHAPAVSIREQATEVILRLRRAGSLTFFDLIRDVSDRAVVVARFLAVLELYRLSAIAMHQDSPLADLQISWQADHFDDEQLASLGADYDS
;
A
#
# COMPACT_ATOMS: atom_id res chain seq x y z
N MET A 1 -30.74 30.75 44.10
CA MET A 1 -30.86 29.47 43.39
C MET A 1 -32.27 28.97 43.51
N THR A 2 -33.13 29.40 42.59
CA THR A 2 -34.48 28.87 42.39
C THR A 2 -34.39 27.49 41.72
N LEU A 3 -35.50 26.74 41.74
CA LEU A 3 -35.57 25.43 41.08
C LEU A 3 -35.30 25.54 39.56
N GLU A 4 -35.71 26.65 38.95
CA GLU A 4 -35.45 26.95 37.52
C GLU A 4 -33.97 27.24 37.26
N GLU A 5 -33.31 27.99 38.14
CA GLU A 5 -31.86 28.25 38.05
C GLU A 5 -31.06 26.95 38.19
N PHE A 6 -31.46 26.06 39.11
CA PHE A 6 -30.83 24.76 39.28
C PHE A 6 -31.05 23.85 38.05
N HIS A 7 -32.27 23.86 37.49
CA HIS A 7 -32.59 23.09 36.29
C HIS A 7 -31.75 23.55 35.09
N ALA A 8 -31.63 24.85 34.86
CA ALA A 8 -30.80 25.40 33.78
C ALA A 8 -29.32 25.01 33.93
N LEU A 9 -28.77 25.09 35.15
CA LEU A 9 -27.39 24.71 35.43
C LEU A 9 -27.17 23.19 35.24
N SER A 10 -28.15 22.37 35.61
CA SER A 10 -28.06 20.92 35.45
C SER A 10 -28.00 20.51 33.97
N LEU A 11 -28.77 21.18 33.10
CA LEU A 11 -28.73 20.89 31.67
C LEU A 11 -27.37 21.23 31.08
N ASP A 12 -26.78 22.36 31.47
CA ASP A 12 -25.47 22.77 30.96
C ASP A 12 -24.36 21.79 31.40
N VAL A 13 -24.39 21.33 32.66
CA VAL A 13 -23.36 20.44 33.22
C VAL A 13 -23.50 18.99 32.74
N PHE A 14 -24.73 18.49 32.62
CA PHE A 14 -24.99 17.08 32.30
C PHE A 14 -25.24 16.82 30.82
N THR A 15 -25.30 17.84 29.96
CA THR A 15 -25.34 17.62 28.51
C THR A 15 -24.02 16.95 28.07
N PRO A 16 -24.08 15.72 27.53
CA PRO A 16 -22.89 15.05 27.03
C PRO A 16 -22.25 15.91 25.93
N ARG A 17 -20.97 16.23 26.08
CA ARG A 17 -20.22 16.84 24.98
C ARG A 17 -20.27 15.92 23.77
N GLU A 18 -20.55 16.49 22.60
CA GLU A 18 -20.42 15.77 21.34
C GLU A 18 -19.03 15.16 21.29
N ILE A 19 -18.97 13.84 21.14
CA ILE A 19 -17.70 13.13 20.99
C ILE A 19 -17.11 13.64 19.68
N PRO A 20 -15.91 14.25 19.68
CA PRO A 20 -15.27 14.63 18.43
C PRO A 20 -15.09 13.37 17.60
N GLY A 21 -15.91 13.21 16.56
CA GLY A 21 -15.75 12.16 15.59
C GLY A 21 -14.41 12.36 14.90
N ILE A 22 -13.56 11.35 14.93
CA ILE A 22 -12.31 11.36 14.18
C ILE A 22 -12.72 11.41 12.70
N GLY A 23 -12.40 12.51 12.02
CA GLY A 23 -12.66 12.65 10.59
C GLY A 23 -11.88 11.57 9.82
N LEU A 24 -12.60 10.65 9.17
CA LEU A 24 -12.05 9.62 8.30
C LEU A 24 -11.42 10.19 7.01
N THR A 25 -11.25 11.51 6.90
CA THR A 25 -10.51 12.18 5.82
C THR A 25 -9.03 11.78 5.75
N HIS A 26 -8.51 11.11 6.78
CA HIS A 26 -7.20 10.46 6.79
C HIS A 26 -7.27 8.96 6.45
N LEU A 27 -8.35 8.46 5.84
CA LEU A 27 -8.31 7.19 5.10
C LEU A 27 -7.32 7.36 3.94
N HIS A 28 -6.02 7.27 4.25
CA HIS A 28 -4.93 7.15 3.32
C HIS A 28 -4.98 5.74 2.72
N ALA A 29 -6.04 5.41 1.97
CA ALA A 29 -5.84 4.40 0.95
C ALA A 29 -4.91 5.06 -0.08
N PRO A 30 -3.68 4.57 -0.28
CA PRO A 30 -2.85 5.08 -1.36
C PRO A 30 -3.67 4.95 -2.65
N ALA A 31 -3.68 5.99 -3.50
CA ALA A 31 -4.42 5.94 -4.76
C ALA A 31 -4.01 4.76 -5.66
N VAL A 32 -2.89 4.09 -5.34
CA VAL A 32 -2.36 2.92 -6.03
C VAL A 32 -1.99 1.83 -5.03
N SER A 33 -2.57 0.65 -5.16
CA SER A 33 -2.28 -0.49 -4.29
C SER A 33 -0.98 -1.21 -4.69
N ILE A 34 -0.08 -1.43 -3.73
CA ILE A 34 1.16 -2.22 -3.94
C ILE A 34 0.81 -3.65 -4.37
N ARG A 35 -0.22 -4.25 -3.77
CA ARG A 35 -0.70 -5.59 -4.11
C ARG A 35 -1.12 -5.69 -5.58
N GLU A 36 -1.90 -4.73 -6.07
CA GLU A 36 -2.31 -4.69 -7.47
C GLU A 36 -1.10 -4.56 -8.40
N GLN A 37 -0.10 -3.75 -8.02
CA GLN A 37 1.13 -3.65 -8.80
C GLN A 37 1.95 -4.94 -8.77
N ALA A 38 1.98 -5.67 -7.66
CA ALA A 38 2.63 -6.96 -7.57
C ALA A 38 1.98 -7.99 -8.50
N THR A 39 0.65 -8.00 -8.59
CA THR A 39 -0.09 -8.86 -9.53
C THR A 39 0.37 -8.62 -10.98
N GLU A 40 0.48 -7.36 -11.39
CA GLU A 40 0.94 -7.02 -12.74
C GLU A 40 2.38 -7.48 -13.00
N VAL A 41 3.28 -7.27 -12.03
CA VAL A 41 4.68 -7.71 -12.12
C VAL A 41 4.78 -9.23 -12.25
N ILE A 42 4.06 -9.98 -11.41
CA ILE A 42 4.00 -11.45 -11.44
C ILE A 42 3.50 -11.92 -12.82
N LEU A 43 2.41 -11.33 -13.33
CA LEU A 43 1.82 -11.71 -14.60
C LEU A 43 2.79 -11.53 -15.77
N ARG A 44 3.55 -10.42 -15.79
CA ARG A 44 4.57 -10.16 -16.82
C ARG A 44 5.78 -11.08 -16.67
N LEU A 45 6.30 -11.26 -15.46
CA LEU A 45 7.46 -12.10 -15.20
C LEU A 45 7.19 -13.58 -15.46
N ARG A 46 6.02 -14.12 -15.10
CA ARG A 46 5.67 -15.52 -15.41
C ARG A 46 5.62 -15.80 -16.91
N ARG A 47 5.33 -14.79 -17.75
CA ARG A 47 5.32 -14.92 -19.21
C ARG A 47 6.71 -14.78 -19.84
N ALA A 48 7.52 -13.84 -19.34
CA ALA A 48 8.82 -13.51 -19.92
C ALA A 48 10.00 -14.25 -19.28
N GLY A 49 9.84 -14.81 -18.08
CA GLY A 49 10.91 -15.37 -17.25
C GLY A 49 11.76 -14.29 -16.57
N SER A 50 12.25 -13.32 -17.33
CA SER A 50 13.02 -12.18 -16.82
C SER A 50 12.74 -10.89 -17.60
N LEU A 51 12.77 -9.75 -16.89
CA LEU A 51 12.50 -8.41 -17.41
C LEU A 51 13.37 -7.38 -16.68
N THR A 52 13.57 -6.21 -17.27
CA THR A 52 14.09 -5.05 -16.53
C THR A 52 12.97 -4.32 -15.78
N PHE A 53 13.30 -3.53 -14.77
CA PHE A 53 12.32 -2.62 -14.16
C PHE A 53 11.75 -1.61 -15.17
N PHE A 54 12.57 -1.17 -16.13
CA PHE A 54 12.11 -0.28 -17.20
C PHE A 54 11.02 -0.94 -18.06
N ASP A 55 11.17 -2.22 -18.39
CA ASP A 55 10.14 -2.99 -19.11
C ASP A 55 8.82 -3.06 -18.34
N LEU A 56 8.90 -3.15 -17.01
CA LEU A 56 7.74 -3.19 -16.13
C LEU A 56 7.02 -1.84 -16.04
N ILE A 57 7.64 -0.71 -16.37
CA ILE A 57 7.02 0.62 -16.24
C ILE A 57 6.81 1.35 -17.58
N ARG A 58 7.19 0.75 -18.71
CA ARG A 58 7.18 1.42 -20.03
C ARG A 58 5.82 2.00 -20.43
N ASP A 59 4.73 1.39 -19.94
CA ASP A 59 3.34 1.74 -20.23
C ASP A 59 2.68 2.56 -19.11
N VAL A 60 3.46 2.95 -18.10
CA VAL A 60 2.98 3.68 -16.93
C VAL A 60 3.34 5.16 -17.07
N SER A 61 2.32 6.02 -17.11
CA SER A 61 2.50 7.48 -17.13
C SER A 61 2.41 8.14 -15.74
N ASP A 62 1.78 7.47 -14.77
CA ASP A 62 1.61 8.00 -13.42
C ASP A 62 2.81 7.65 -12.53
N ARG A 63 3.42 8.68 -11.93
CA ARG A 63 4.55 8.53 -11.00
C ARG A 63 4.18 7.70 -9.77
N ALA A 64 2.96 7.81 -9.26
CA ALA A 64 2.53 7.02 -8.10
C ALA A 64 2.54 5.52 -8.43
N VAL A 65 2.15 5.15 -9.65
CA VAL A 65 2.17 3.77 -10.13
C VAL A 65 3.60 3.26 -10.31
N VAL A 66 4.52 4.09 -10.82
CA VAL A 66 5.94 3.72 -10.91
C VAL A 66 6.52 3.41 -9.54
N VAL A 67 6.27 4.27 -8.55
CA VAL A 67 6.75 4.07 -7.17
C VAL A 67 6.11 2.82 -6.55
N ALA A 68 4.80 2.64 -6.68
CA ALA A 68 4.10 1.46 -6.16
C ALA A 68 4.58 0.16 -6.82
N ARG A 69 4.88 0.18 -8.12
CA ARG A 69 5.45 -0.97 -8.84
C ARG A 69 6.87 -1.29 -8.40
N PHE A 70 7.66 -0.28 -8.06
CA PHE A 70 8.97 -0.48 -7.45
C PHE A 70 8.86 -1.11 -6.05
N LEU A 71 7.98 -0.58 -5.19
CA LEU A 71 7.73 -1.15 -3.87
C LEU A 71 7.23 -2.60 -3.97
N ALA A 72 6.36 -2.91 -4.94
CA ALA A 72 5.90 -4.27 -5.20
C ALA A 72 7.07 -5.22 -5.55
N VAL A 73 8.02 -4.76 -6.37
CA VAL A 73 9.24 -5.53 -6.68
C VAL A 73 10.06 -5.77 -5.41
N LEU A 74 10.26 -4.76 -4.56
CA LEU A 74 10.99 -4.92 -3.30
C LEU A 74 10.30 -5.91 -2.35
N GLU A 75 8.98 -5.86 -2.25
CA GLU A 75 8.20 -6.79 -1.43
C GLU A 75 8.26 -8.23 -1.96
N LEU A 76 8.14 -8.42 -3.28
CA LEU A 76 8.31 -9.73 -3.90
C LEU A 76 9.71 -10.31 -3.67
N TYR A 77 10.74 -9.46 -3.72
CA TYR A 77 12.11 -9.87 -3.36
C TYR A 77 12.23 -10.22 -1.88
N ARG A 78 11.62 -9.43 -0.98
CA ARG A 78 11.58 -9.71 0.47
C ARG A 78 10.95 -11.07 0.77
N LEU A 79 9.92 -11.46 0.01
CA LEU A 79 9.29 -12.78 0.07
C LEU A 79 10.04 -13.89 -0.69
N SER A 80 11.22 -13.59 -1.24
CA SER A 80 12.00 -14.51 -2.09
C SER A 80 11.25 -15.04 -3.31
N ALA A 81 10.25 -14.30 -3.81
CA ALA A 81 9.47 -14.67 -4.98
C ALA A 81 10.21 -14.45 -6.30
N ILE A 82 11.11 -13.46 -6.30
CA ILE A 82 11.91 -13.02 -7.44
C ILE A 82 13.36 -12.84 -7.02
N ALA A 83 14.26 -12.88 -8.00
CA ALA A 83 15.63 -12.40 -7.85
C ALA A 83 15.79 -11.03 -8.54
N MET A 84 16.72 -10.22 -8.01
CA MET A 84 17.09 -8.93 -8.57
C MET A 84 18.60 -8.85 -8.78
N HIS A 85 19.02 -8.19 -9.86
CA HIS A 85 20.42 -7.95 -10.16
C HIS A 85 20.62 -6.54 -10.72
N GLN A 86 21.64 -5.83 -10.23
CA GLN A 86 22.00 -4.48 -10.63
C GLN A 86 23.52 -4.30 -10.51
N ASP A 87 24.19 -4.04 -11.63
CA ASP A 87 25.67 -4.00 -11.70
C ASP A 87 26.29 -2.79 -11.00
N SER A 88 25.59 -1.66 -11.00
CA SER A 88 26.03 -0.43 -10.34
C SER A 88 24.82 0.43 -9.94
N PRO A 89 24.96 1.38 -9.00
CA PRO A 89 23.84 2.23 -8.59
C PRO A 89 23.19 2.91 -9.79
N LEU A 90 21.86 2.83 -9.86
CA LEU A 90 21.03 3.39 -10.94
C LEU A 90 21.25 2.78 -12.34
N ALA A 91 22.01 1.69 -12.47
CA ALA A 91 21.99 0.87 -13.68
C ALA A 91 20.65 0.11 -13.81
N ASP A 92 20.47 -0.55 -14.94
CA ASP A 92 19.29 -1.36 -15.20
C ASP A 92 19.10 -2.43 -14.11
N LEU A 93 17.89 -2.49 -13.56
CA LEU A 93 17.50 -3.47 -12.55
C LEU A 93 16.89 -4.67 -13.26
N GLN A 94 17.64 -5.76 -13.36
CA GLN A 94 17.17 -7.02 -13.91
C GLN A 94 16.37 -7.79 -12.85
N ILE A 95 15.22 -8.32 -13.25
CA ILE A 95 14.29 -9.04 -12.39
C ILE A 95 13.98 -10.39 -13.02
N SER A 96 14.00 -11.46 -12.23
CA SER A 96 13.65 -12.82 -12.71
C SER A 96 12.77 -13.55 -11.72
N TRP A 97 11.83 -14.35 -12.24
CA TRP A 97 11.00 -15.23 -11.42
C TRP A 97 11.84 -16.32 -10.75
N GLN A 98 11.61 -16.57 -9.45
CA GLN A 98 12.36 -17.59 -8.69
C GLN A 98 11.46 -18.55 -7.91
N ALA A 99 10.30 -18.11 -7.43
CA ALA A 99 9.49 -18.94 -6.55
C ALA A 99 8.82 -20.12 -7.28
N ASP A 100 9.07 -21.32 -6.74
CA ASP A 100 8.29 -22.51 -7.05
C ASP A 100 6.91 -22.50 -6.35
N HIS A 101 6.83 -21.86 -5.18
CA HIS A 101 5.64 -21.84 -4.31
C HIS A 101 5.32 -20.40 -3.85
N PHE A 102 4.91 -19.55 -4.79
CA PHE A 102 4.30 -18.25 -4.47
C PHE A 102 2.79 -18.33 -4.62
N ASP A 103 2.05 -18.06 -3.55
CA ASP A 103 0.59 -18.22 -3.46
C ASP A 103 -0.17 -16.90 -3.22
N ASP A 104 -1.50 -17.02 -3.19
CA ASP A 104 -2.41 -15.90 -3.04
C ASP A 104 -2.41 -15.32 -1.63
N GLU A 105 -2.06 -16.10 -0.59
CA GLU A 105 -1.94 -15.60 0.78
C GLU A 105 -0.74 -14.66 0.90
N GLN A 106 0.39 -15.05 0.32
CA GLN A 106 1.58 -14.22 0.23
C GLN A 106 1.30 -12.94 -0.55
N LEU A 107 0.59 -13.02 -1.68
CA LEU A 107 0.17 -11.85 -2.44
C LEU A 107 -0.76 -10.93 -1.62
N ALA A 108 -1.71 -11.50 -0.87
CA ALA A 108 -2.65 -10.74 -0.06
C ALA A 108 -1.96 -9.98 1.09
N SER A 109 -0.84 -10.49 1.59
CA SER A 109 -0.04 -9.82 2.63
C SER A 109 0.69 -8.56 2.14
N LEU A 110 0.84 -8.39 0.83
CA LEU A 110 1.59 -7.27 0.27
C LEU A 110 0.88 -5.93 0.46
N GLY A 111 1.61 -4.95 1.01
CA GLY A 111 1.08 -3.60 1.22
C GLY A 111 0.38 -3.39 2.56
N ALA A 112 0.19 -4.44 3.39
CA ALA A 112 -0.49 -4.31 4.68
C ALA A 112 0.17 -3.27 5.62
N ASP A 113 1.49 -3.17 5.59
CA ASP A 113 2.26 -2.22 6.41
C ASP A 113 2.17 -0.75 5.91
N TYR A 114 1.60 -0.52 4.72
CA TYR A 114 1.51 0.80 4.08
C TYR A 114 0.10 1.41 4.12
N ASP A 115 -0.91 0.61 4.48
CA ASP A 115 -2.31 1.03 4.67
C ASP A 115 -2.59 1.54 6.11
N SER A 116 -1.55 1.69 6.95
CA SER A 116 -1.62 2.07 8.38
C SER A 116 -1.40 3.56 8.64
#